data_AF-X0JBH9-F1
#
_entry.id   AF-X0JBH9-F1
#
_cell.length_a   1.000
_cell.length_b   1.000
_cell.length_c   1.000
_cell.angle_alpha   90.00
_cell.angle_beta   90.00
_cell.angle_gamma   90.00
#
_symmetry.space_group_name_H-M   'P 1'
#
loop_
_entity.id
_entity.type
_entity.pdbx_description
1 polymer ?
#
loop_
_entity_poly.entity_id
_entity_poly.type
_entity_poly.pdbx_seq_one_letter_code
_entity_poly.pdbx_strand_id
1 'polypeptide(L)'
;MQSMGPYYSHTLLNAMLSHSIRWGKSDPSTKQLLDQSYDGGAVFAKHARSMLFDELSRGVCTIPTVQTLLLLSAGECGHGNTTQAWIYSGIAFRLIDHLGICVDGQRYPGSVHLTDEEVEIRHRLYWSCYFWDKIISLYLGRSPSLQHTQVSPPQIIMDDSAENELWVPFDSPHGSDWKYPPATAHSTSCFMSACRLSVIFNEILIHMYDPLLENTEAEMQECLQTQDPAMRLWWEQLPPHLKIELSAMPELAPPSHIVTMNALYHTFRILLFRPMLTWQVYPEDEGPHPMQNHLVECVTSATSIIAIFDLFCRTFTISHCVLSLSYSVYIAATIFLLQVQATPEDQQAVRKLSFCVRALHQAKTVNPVISSALDLITREMANLGLDPGFSTPQQQPPPPMPQPMPDVQMPTDIPITETVYPASFEIPAQQSPYEPEQLFQTPWADNMNPNAMAVDRGVFEALSSFEPLSVRVGAIYESGNNPQNFG
;
A
#
# COMPACT_ATOMS: atom_id res chain seq x y z
N MET A 1 -17.06 19.94 -18.35
CA MET A 1 -17.28 18.86 -19.33
C MET A 1 -17.93 19.40 -20.62
N GLN A 2 -17.39 20.45 -21.23
CA GLN A 2 -18.01 21.09 -22.42
C GLN A 2 -17.47 20.58 -23.77
N SER A 3 -16.40 19.80 -23.77
CA SER A 3 -15.90 19.10 -24.96
C SER A 3 -15.84 17.60 -24.67
N MET A 4 -16.68 16.81 -25.34
CA MET A 4 -16.59 15.34 -25.36
C MET A 4 -15.32 14.93 -26.13
N GLY A 5 -14.15 15.21 -25.55
CA GLY A 5 -12.85 14.98 -26.18
C GLY A 5 -12.55 13.49 -26.39
N PRO A 6 -11.52 13.15 -27.18
CA PRO A 6 -11.22 11.77 -27.55
C PRO A 6 -10.85 10.86 -26.36
N TYR A 7 -10.43 11.44 -25.23
CA TYR A 7 -10.07 10.72 -23.99
C TYR A 7 -11.16 10.78 -22.91
N TYR A 8 -12.36 11.22 -23.26
CA TYR A 8 -13.51 11.20 -22.37
C TYR A 8 -14.48 10.08 -22.73
N SER A 9 -14.99 9.38 -21.71
CA SER A 9 -16.21 8.58 -21.85
C SER A 9 -17.05 8.65 -20.57
N HIS A 10 -18.37 8.50 -20.70
CA HIS A 10 -19.25 8.40 -19.53
C HIS A 10 -18.89 7.18 -18.67
N THR A 11 -18.42 6.11 -19.30
CA THR A 11 -17.91 4.90 -18.65
C THR A 11 -16.73 5.20 -17.75
N LEU A 12 -15.73 5.93 -18.26
CA LEU A 12 -14.56 6.35 -17.49
C LEU A 12 -14.95 7.28 -16.34
N LEU A 13 -15.82 8.26 -16.59
CA LEU A 13 -16.28 9.17 -15.53
C LEU A 13 -16.95 8.41 -14.38
N ASN A 14 -17.81 7.44 -14.68
CA ASN A 14 -18.44 6.61 -13.64
C ASN A 14 -17.40 5.77 -12.88
N ALA A 15 -16.37 5.24 -13.55
CA ALA A 15 -15.28 4.53 -12.87
C ALA A 15 -14.45 5.45 -11.95
N MET A 16 -14.14 6.67 -12.41
CA MET A 16 -13.44 7.69 -11.60
C MET A 16 -14.24 8.05 -10.35
N LEU A 17 -15.55 8.31 -10.50
CA LEU A 17 -16.45 8.59 -9.38
C LEU A 17 -16.52 7.40 -8.42
N SER A 18 -16.72 6.19 -8.95
CA SER A 18 -16.76 4.95 -8.16
C SER A 18 -15.49 4.78 -7.31
N HIS A 19 -14.31 5.09 -7.86
CA HIS A 19 -13.05 4.95 -7.14
C HIS A 19 -12.86 6.08 -6.10
N SER A 20 -13.36 7.28 -6.39
CA SER A 20 -13.10 8.48 -5.59
C SER A 20 -14.05 8.65 -4.39
N ILE A 21 -15.23 8.03 -4.43
CA ILE A 21 -16.28 8.19 -3.40
C ILE A 21 -15.80 7.88 -1.99
N ARG A 22 -14.86 6.94 -1.82
CA ARG A 22 -14.33 6.59 -0.48
C ARG A 22 -13.74 7.80 0.25
N TRP A 23 -13.12 8.74 -0.48
CA TRP A 23 -12.54 9.96 0.08
C TRP A 23 -13.55 11.11 0.17
N GLY A 24 -14.61 11.09 -0.65
CA GLY A 24 -15.69 12.07 -0.55
C GLY A 24 -16.66 11.85 0.62
N LYS A 25 -16.68 10.64 1.21
CA LYS A 25 -17.63 10.27 2.29
C LYS A 25 -17.36 10.94 3.64
N SER A 26 -16.17 11.49 3.83
CA SER A 26 -15.82 12.26 5.03
C SER A 26 -16.45 13.65 5.05
N ASP A 27 -16.72 14.23 3.87
CA ASP A 27 -17.50 15.46 3.76
C ASP A 27 -19.00 15.19 3.99
N PRO A 28 -19.64 15.81 5.00
CA PRO A 28 -21.05 15.56 5.31
C PRO A 28 -22.01 15.87 4.15
N SER A 29 -21.71 16.90 3.36
CA SER A 29 -22.58 17.32 2.25
C SER A 29 -22.56 16.32 1.10
N THR A 30 -21.36 15.85 0.74
CA THR A 30 -21.13 14.82 -0.26
C THR A 30 -21.73 13.50 0.17
N LYS A 31 -21.52 13.09 1.43
CA LYS A 31 -22.14 11.89 2.00
C LYS A 31 -23.67 11.92 1.90
N GLN A 32 -24.29 13.03 2.30
CA GLN A 32 -25.74 13.19 2.24
C GLN A 32 -26.25 13.07 0.79
N LEU A 33 -25.58 13.71 -0.17
CA LEU A 33 -25.95 13.64 -1.58
C LEU A 33 -25.85 12.21 -2.12
N LEU A 34 -24.78 11.49 -1.79
CA LEU A 34 -24.56 10.10 -2.20
C LEU A 34 -25.65 9.18 -1.65
N ASP A 35 -25.97 9.31 -0.36
CA ASP A 35 -26.95 8.45 0.32
C ASP A 35 -28.38 8.70 -0.21
N GLN A 36 -28.73 9.96 -0.51
CA GLN A 36 -30.08 10.32 -0.98
C GLN A 36 -30.32 10.05 -2.46
N SER A 37 -29.31 10.26 -3.31
CA SER A 37 -29.51 10.30 -4.78
C SER A 37 -28.76 9.22 -5.57
N TYR A 38 -27.75 8.58 -4.96
CA TYR A 38 -26.81 7.73 -5.69
C TYR A 38 -26.53 6.37 -5.03
N ASP A 39 -27.46 5.87 -4.21
CA ASP A 39 -27.34 4.56 -3.54
C ASP A 39 -26.02 4.43 -2.75
N GLY A 40 -25.67 5.46 -1.97
CA GLY A 40 -24.42 5.55 -1.22
C GLY A 40 -23.16 5.57 -2.10
N GLY A 41 -23.33 5.82 -3.41
CA GLY A 41 -22.29 5.79 -4.44
C GLY A 41 -22.20 4.49 -5.26
N ALA A 42 -22.93 3.43 -4.89
CA ALA A 42 -22.85 2.13 -5.54
C ALA A 42 -23.28 2.15 -7.02
N VAL A 43 -24.13 3.12 -7.37
CA VAL A 43 -24.65 3.29 -8.73
C VAL A 43 -23.54 3.55 -9.76
N PHE A 44 -22.48 4.28 -9.40
CA PHE A 44 -21.39 4.62 -10.33
C PHE A 44 -20.60 3.39 -10.75
N ALA A 45 -20.27 2.50 -9.80
CA ALA A 45 -19.60 1.24 -10.09
C ALA A 45 -20.46 0.35 -11.00
N LYS A 46 -21.77 0.29 -10.71
CA LYS A 46 -22.75 -0.48 -11.49
C LYS A 46 -22.84 0.03 -12.93
N HIS A 47 -22.95 1.35 -13.11
CA HIS A 47 -23.01 1.97 -14.42
C HIS A 47 -21.70 1.79 -15.19
N ALA A 48 -20.55 2.01 -14.57
CA ALA A 48 -19.24 1.79 -15.19
C ALA A 48 -19.11 0.36 -15.74
N ARG A 49 -19.42 -0.66 -14.93
CA ARG A 49 -19.38 -2.06 -15.38
C ARG A 49 -20.36 -2.34 -16.51
N SER A 50 -21.61 -1.89 -16.38
CA SER A 50 -22.64 -2.14 -17.39
C SER A 50 -22.27 -1.54 -18.74
N MET A 51 -21.82 -0.29 -18.77
CA MET A 51 -21.45 0.38 -20.01
C MET A 51 -20.16 -0.19 -20.59
N LEU A 52 -19.17 -0.51 -19.76
CA LEU A 52 -17.90 -1.12 -20.20
C LEU A 52 -18.12 -2.43 -20.95
N PHE A 53 -18.92 -3.35 -20.40
CA PHE A 53 -19.15 -4.64 -21.05
C PHE A 53 -20.04 -4.52 -22.29
N ASP A 54 -20.96 -3.57 -22.32
CA ASP A 54 -21.73 -3.23 -23.53
C ASP A 54 -20.82 -2.65 -24.64
N GLU A 55 -19.92 -1.73 -24.30
CA GLU A 55 -18.90 -1.18 -25.22
C GLU A 55 -18.00 -2.29 -25.79
N LEU A 56 -17.44 -3.15 -24.93
CA LEU A 56 -16.59 -4.26 -25.34
C LEU A 56 -17.34 -5.26 -26.23
N SER A 57 -18.62 -5.55 -25.94
CA SER A 57 -19.44 -6.45 -26.76
C SER A 57 -19.67 -5.93 -28.19
N ARG A 58 -19.59 -4.61 -28.37
CA ARG A 58 -19.67 -3.93 -29.67
C ARG A 58 -18.31 -3.77 -30.35
N GLY A 59 -17.24 -4.28 -29.74
CA GLY A 59 -15.88 -4.17 -30.26
C GLY A 59 -15.22 -2.82 -30.02
N VAL A 60 -15.75 -1.97 -29.13
CA VAL A 60 -15.13 -0.69 -28.78
C VAL A 60 -13.93 -0.95 -27.87
N CYS A 61 -12.75 -0.52 -28.32
CA CYS A 61 -11.52 -0.56 -27.54
C CYS A 61 -10.80 0.79 -27.67
N THR A 62 -10.69 1.53 -26.57
CA THR A 62 -10.09 2.86 -26.53
C THR A 62 -9.24 3.04 -25.27
N ILE A 63 -8.44 4.10 -25.21
CA ILE A 63 -7.67 4.48 -24.01
C ILE A 63 -8.59 4.63 -22.77
N PRO A 64 -9.74 5.32 -22.83
CA PRO A 64 -10.71 5.36 -21.73
C PRO A 64 -11.22 3.99 -21.29
N THR A 65 -11.36 3.03 -22.21
CA THR A 65 -11.74 1.64 -21.89
C THR A 65 -10.69 0.99 -20.97
N VAL A 66 -9.41 1.14 -21.30
CA VAL A 66 -8.30 0.61 -20.48
C VAL A 66 -8.23 1.32 -19.12
N GLN A 67 -8.33 2.65 -19.09
CA GLN A 67 -8.34 3.43 -17.85
C GLN A 67 -9.50 3.03 -16.92
N THR A 68 -10.69 2.79 -17.48
CA THR A 68 -11.86 2.29 -16.75
C THR A 68 -11.55 0.93 -16.11
N LEU A 69 -10.98 0.00 -16.89
CA LEU A 69 -10.64 -1.34 -16.39
C LEU A 69 -9.61 -1.30 -15.26
N LEU A 70 -8.59 -0.45 -15.34
CA LEU A 70 -7.61 -0.26 -14.26
C LEU A 70 -8.24 0.27 -12.98
N LEU A 71 -9.08 1.30 -13.08
CA LEU A 71 -9.77 1.90 -11.93
C LEU A 71 -10.73 0.91 -11.25
N LEU A 72 -11.48 0.15 -12.05
CA LEU A 72 -12.35 -0.91 -11.55
C LEU A 72 -11.52 -2.02 -10.92
N SER A 73 -10.44 -2.46 -11.56
CA SER A 73 -9.55 -3.49 -11.01
C SER A 73 -9.02 -3.11 -9.62
N ALA A 74 -8.49 -1.90 -9.46
CA ALA A 74 -8.00 -1.40 -8.18
C ALA A 74 -9.13 -1.29 -7.13
N GLY A 75 -10.32 -0.84 -7.55
CA GLY A 75 -11.49 -0.76 -6.68
C GLY A 75 -11.95 -2.14 -6.18
N GLU A 76 -12.14 -3.10 -7.08
CA GLU A 76 -12.56 -4.47 -6.73
C GLU A 76 -11.51 -5.17 -5.87
N CYS A 77 -10.21 -4.89 -6.10
CA CYS A 77 -9.12 -5.45 -5.30
C CYS A 77 -9.25 -5.03 -3.82
N GLY A 78 -9.42 -3.73 -3.55
CA GLY A 78 -9.59 -3.21 -2.19
C GLY A 78 -10.81 -3.78 -1.46
N HIS A 79 -11.92 -4.00 -2.18
CA HIS A 79 -13.13 -4.60 -1.62
C HIS A 79 -13.06 -6.13 -1.40
N GLY A 80 -11.99 -6.78 -1.85
CA GLY A 80 -11.83 -8.23 -1.72
C GLY A 80 -12.45 -9.05 -2.86
N ASN A 81 -12.95 -8.40 -3.91
CA ASN A 81 -13.48 -9.06 -5.12
C ASN A 81 -12.32 -9.47 -6.06
N THR A 82 -11.41 -10.31 -5.57
CA THR A 82 -10.11 -10.61 -6.18
C THR A 82 -10.23 -11.18 -7.60
N THR A 83 -11.23 -12.02 -7.87
CA THR A 83 -11.51 -12.54 -9.21
C THR A 83 -11.85 -11.43 -10.20
N GLN A 84 -12.72 -10.49 -9.82
CA GLN A 84 -13.07 -9.36 -10.68
C GLN A 84 -11.87 -8.45 -10.90
N ALA A 85 -11.13 -8.16 -9.82
CA ALA A 85 -9.91 -7.35 -9.89
C ALA A 85 -8.93 -7.91 -10.92
N TRP A 86 -8.65 -9.22 -10.86
CA TRP A 86 -7.75 -9.89 -11.79
C TRP A 86 -8.26 -9.95 -13.22
N ILE A 87 -9.55 -10.22 -13.42
CA ILE A 87 -10.13 -10.25 -14.77
C ILE A 87 -10.06 -8.87 -15.41
N TYR A 88 -10.41 -7.81 -14.68
CA TYR A 88 -10.41 -6.45 -15.20
C TYR A 88 -9.00 -5.98 -15.58
N SER A 89 -7.99 -6.26 -14.73
CA SER A 89 -6.60 -5.96 -15.07
C SER A 89 -6.12 -6.78 -16.27
N GLY A 90 -6.42 -8.09 -16.32
CA GLY A 90 -6.05 -8.95 -17.45
C GLY A 90 -6.65 -8.50 -18.78
N ILE A 91 -7.90 -8.02 -18.79
CA ILE A 91 -8.49 -7.40 -19.99
C ILE A 91 -7.71 -6.12 -20.34
N ALA A 92 -7.46 -5.22 -19.38
CA ALA A 92 -6.72 -3.98 -19.63
C ALA A 92 -5.34 -4.24 -20.28
N PHE A 93 -4.59 -5.21 -19.74
CA PHE A 93 -3.26 -5.58 -20.22
C PHE A 93 -3.28 -6.13 -21.65
N ARG A 94 -4.31 -6.91 -22.00
CA ARG A 94 -4.50 -7.38 -23.39
C ARG A 94 -4.95 -6.25 -24.33
N LEU A 95 -5.71 -5.27 -23.83
CA LEU A 95 -6.17 -4.16 -24.65
C LEU A 95 -5.05 -3.15 -24.95
N ILE A 96 -4.09 -2.90 -24.05
CA ILE A 96 -2.94 -2.05 -24.40
C ILE A 96 -2.07 -2.68 -25.50
N ASP A 97 -1.95 -4.01 -25.52
CA ASP A 97 -1.28 -4.74 -26.59
C ASP A 97 -2.07 -4.60 -27.91
N HIS A 98 -3.39 -4.82 -27.86
CA HIS A 98 -4.28 -4.63 -29.00
C HIS A 98 -4.21 -3.20 -29.60
N LEU A 99 -4.04 -2.19 -28.76
CA LEU A 99 -3.91 -0.78 -29.18
C LEU A 99 -2.49 -0.39 -29.63
N GLY A 100 -1.54 -1.33 -29.59
CA GLY A 100 -0.13 -1.12 -29.93
C GLY A 100 0.62 -0.23 -28.93
N ILE A 101 0.11 -0.07 -27.71
CA ILE A 101 0.68 0.81 -26.67
C ILE A 101 1.93 0.18 -26.02
N CYS A 102 2.08 -1.14 -26.09
CA CYS A 102 3.26 -1.86 -25.59
C CYS A 102 4.54 -1.61 -26.39
N VAL A 103 4.46 -0.92 -27.53
CA VAL A 103 5.59 -0.64 -28.42
C VAL A 103 5.80 0.88 -28.50
N ASP A 104 7.04 1.32 -28.30
CA ASP A 104 7.45 2.69 -28.57
C ASP A 104 7.43 2.97 -30.08
N GLY A 105 6.35 3.59 -30.54
CA GLY A 105 6.13 3.94 -31.94
C GLY A 105 7.14 4.94 -32.50
N GLN A 106 7.83 5.71 -31.66
CA GLN A 106 8.84 6.69 -32.12
C GLN A 106 10.13 6.02 -32.59
N ARG A 107 10.34 4.74 -32.24
CA ARG A 107 11.55 3.98 -32.58
C ARG A 107 11.59 3.48 -34.03
N TYR A 108 10.45 3.47 -34.73
CA TYR A 108 10.32 2.81 -36.03
C TYR A 108 10.01 3.79 -37.18
N PRO A 109 10.80 3.79 -38.27
CA PRO A 109 10.49 4.58 -39.45
C PRO A 109 9.14 4.17 -40.07
N GLY A 110 8.28 5.15 -40.38
CA GLY A 110 6.97 4.89 -40.99
C GLY A 110 5.86 4.53 -39.99
N SER A 111 6.07 4.76 -38.69
CA SER A 111 5.02 4.69 -37.69
C SER A 111 3.96 5.77 -37.90
N VAL A 112 2.76 5.55 -37.35
CA VAL A 112 1.68 6.53 -37.36
C VAL A 112 2.16 7.80 -36.65
N HIS A 113 2.01 8.96 -37.29
CA HIS A 113 2.29 10.25 -36.67
C HIS A 113 1.30 10.48 -35.51
N LEU A 114 1.78 10.27 -34.29
CA LEU A 114 1.12 10.65 -33.06
C LEU A 114 1.60 12.04 -32.64
N THR A 115 0.68 12.84 -32.09
CA THR A 115 1.01 14.08 -31.41
C THR A 115 1.79 13.82 -30.11
N ASP A 116 2.53 14.80 -29.62
CA ASP A 116 3.27 14.66 -28.36
C ASP A 116 2.35 14.32 -27.18
N GLU A 117 1.14 14.91 -27.15
CA GLU A 117 0.10 14.60 -26.16
C GLU A 117 -0.36 13.13 -26.24
N GLU A 118 -0.59 12.62 -27.45
CA GLU A 118 -0.96 11.21 -27.67
C GLU A 118 0.13 10.24 -27.20
N VAL A 119 1.40 10.57 -27.46
CA VAL A 119 2.56 9.79 -27.02
C VAL A 119 2.61 9.74 -25.49
N GLU A 120 2.49 10.89 -24.83
CA GLU A 120 2.52 10.99 -23.37
C GLU A 120 1.38 10.22 -22.70
N ILE A 121 0.15 10.32 -23.23
CA ILE A 121 -0.99 9.57 -22.70
C ILE A 121 -0.76 8.06 -22.81
N ARG A 122 -0.22 7.59 -23.95
CA ARG A 122 0.08 6.17 -24.17
C ARG A 122 1.20 5.69 -23.26
N HIS A 123 2.27 6.46 -23.07
CA HIS A 123 3.37 6.13 -22.16
C HIS A 123 2.88 6.02 -20.72
N ARG A 124 2.12 7.01 -20.22
CA ARG A 124 1.53 6.97 -18.88
C ARG A 124 0.62 5.77 -18.70
N LEU A 125 -0.19 5.43 -19.71
CA LEU A 125 -1.08 4.28 -19.65
C LEU A 125 -0.31 2.95 -19.63
N TYR A 126 0.72 2.79 -20.47
CA TYR A 126 1.59 1.61 -20.43
C TYR A 126 2.21 1.42 -19.05
N TRP A 127 2.84 2.46 -18.51
CA TRP A 127 3.51 2.40 -17.21
C TRP A 127 2.55 2.21 -16.05
N SER A 128 1.31 2.72 -16.15
CA SER A 128 0.24 2.45 -15.19
C SER A 128 -0.18 0.98 -15.22
N CYS A 129 -0.35 0.40 -16.41
CA CYS A 129 -0.62 -1.03 -16.56
C CYS A 129 0.53 -1.89 -16.04
N TYR A 130 1.78 -1.56 -16.39
CA TYR A 130 2.96 -2.30 -15.98
C TYR A 130 3.12 -2.30 -14.46
N PHE A 131 3.02 -1.12 -13.83
CA PHE A 131 3.06 -0.99 -12.38
C PHE A 131 1.94 -1.79 -11.71
N TRP A 132 0.69 -1.62 -12.20
CA TRP A 132 -0.46 -2.30 -11.61
C TRP A 132 -0.39 -3.82 -11.77
N ASP A 133 0.14 -4.34 -12.88
CA ASP A 133 0.40 -5.77 -13.08
C ASP A 133 1.26 -6.34 -11.95
N LYS A 134 2.35 -5.66 -11.56
CA LYS A 134 3.22 -6.16 -10.48
C LYS A 134 2.56 -6.08 -9.11
N ILE A 135 1.84 -4.98 -8.87
CA ILE A 135 1.16 -4.75 -7.60
C ILE A 135 0.00 -5.74 -7.39
N ILE A 136 -0.84 -5.97 -8.41
CA ILE A 136 -1.94 -6.93 -8.29
C ILE A 136 -1.44 -8.38 -8.25
N SER A 137 -0.36 -8.70 -8.98
CA SER A 137 0.34 -9.98 -8.89
C SER A 137 0.85 -10.26 -7.48
N LEU A 138 1.46 -9.25 -6.85
CA LEU A 138 1.88 -9.32 -5.45
C LEU A 138 0.70 -9.60 -4.52
N TYR A 139 -0.38 -8.82 -4.61
CA TYR A 139 -1.53 -8.98 -3.70
C TYR A 139 -2.21 -10.34 -3.84
N LEU A 140 -2.29 -10.87 -5.06
CA LEU A 140 -3.03 -12.09 -5.36
C LEU A 140 -2.15 -13.34 -5.49
N GLY A 141 -0.82 -13.20 -5.38
CA GLY A 141 0.13 -14.30 -5.45
C GLY A 141 0.14 -14.97 -6.82
N ARG A 142 0.21 -14.16 -7.87
CA ARG A 142 0.13 -14.61 -9.27
C ARG A 142 1.33 -14.08 -10.05
N SER A 143 1.81 -14.83 -11.04
CA SER A 143 2.89 -14.36 -11.91
C SER A 143 2.43 -13.12 -12.69
N PRO A 144 3.28 -12.07 -12.78
CA PRO A 144 3.00 -10.90 -13.61
C PRO A 144 2.97 -11.25 -15.10
N SER A 145 2.20 -10.51 -15.89
CA SER A 145 1.95 -10.81 -17.31
C SER A 145 2.65 -9.87 -18.28
N LEU A 146 2.87 -8.61 -17.90
CA LEU A 146 3.45 -7.60 -18.78
C LEU A 146 4.98 -7.64 -18.73
N GLN A 147 5.63 -7.77 -19.88
CA GLN A 147 7.08 -7.73 -19.98
C GLN A 147 7.57 -6.32 -20.32
N HIS A 148 8.74 -5.97 -19.78
CA HIS A 148 9.47 -4.76 -20.15
C HIS A 148 10.63 -5.17 -21.06
N THR A 149 10.62 -4.69 -22.30
CA THR A 149 11.60 -5.08 -23.32
C THR A 149 12.19 -3.84 -23.98
N GLN A 150 13.18 -4.04 -24.86
CA GLN A 150 13.79 -2.94 -25.60
C GLN A 150 12.81 -2.17 -26.49
N VAL A 151 11.67 -2.75 -26.84
CA VAL A 151 10.66 -2.08 -27.69
C VAL A 151 9.58 -1.40 -26.85
N SER A 152 9.59 -1.56 -25.54
CA SER A 152 8.61 -0.96 -24.64
C SER A 152 8.79 0.57 -24.52
N PRO A 153 7.72 1.32 -24.18
CA PRO A 153 7.80 2.75 -23.92
C PRO A 153 8.94 3.13 -22.96
N PRO A 154 9.67 4.23 -23.21
CA PRO A 154 10.77 4.66 -22.36
C PRO A 154 10.28 5.08 -20.96
N GLN A 155 11.18 5.01 -19.98
CA GLN A 155 10.94 5.49 -18.60
C GLN A 155 11.16 7.00 -18.48
N ILE A 156 10.54 7.76 -19.38
CA ILE A 156 10.61 9.21 -19.47
C ILE A 156 9.20 9.74 -19.75
N ILE A 157 8.77 10.71 -18.95
CA ILE A 157 7.56 11.51 -19.20
C ILE A 157 8.04 12.92 -19.49
N MET A 158 7.65 13.48 -20.64
CA MET A 158 8.03 14.84 -21.03
C MET A 158 7.06 15.88 -20.45
N ASP A 159 5.85 15.47 -20.10
CA ASP A 159 4.84 16.34 -19.50
C ASP A 159 5.01 16.44 -17.97
N ASP A 160 5.52 17.58 -17.52
CA ASP A 160 5.72 17.93 -16.12
C ASP A 160 4.62 18.83 -15.54
N SER A 161 3.47 18.97 -16.22
CA SER A 161 2.37 19.83 -15.78
C SER A 161 1.93 19.56 -14.33
N ALA A 162 1.86 18.28 -13.94
CA ALA A 162 1.46 17.83 -12.60
C ALA A 162 2.62 17.78 -11.58
N GLU A 163 3.85 18.15 -11.96
CA GLU A 163 5.02 18.08 -11.07
C GLU A 163 4.96 19.14 -9.98
N ASN A 164 4.68 20.38 -10.37
CA ASN A 164 4.72 21.55 -9.49
C ASN A 164 3.32 21.96 -8.97
N GLU A 165 2.30 21.14 -9.18
CA GLU A 165 0.96 21.40 -8.66
C GLU A 165 0.95 21.42 -7.14
N LEU A 166 0.13 22.32 -6.57
CA LEU A 166 -0.10 22.35 -5.14
C LEU A 166 -1.02 21.20 -4.74
N TRP A 167 -0.53 20.37 -3.83
CA TRP A 167 -1.25 19.25 -3.25
C TRP A 167 -1.70 19.58 -1.82
N VAL A 168 -2.96 19.27 -1.54
CA VAL A 168 -3.56 19.27 -0.21
C VAL A 168 -4.46 18.03 -0.10
N PRO A 169 -4.65 17.47 1.11
CA PRO A 169 -5.68 16.45 1.31
C PRO A 169 -7.05 17.00 0.91
N PHE A 170 -7.89 16.13 0.34
CA PHE A 170 -9.21 16.52 -0.17
C PHE A 170 -10.14 17.00 0.93
N ASP A 171 -10.08 16.35 2.09
CA ASP A 171 -10.84 16.69 3.27
C ASP A 171 -9.92 17.22 4.38
N SER A 172 -10.49 17.50 5.56
CA SER A 172 -9.72 17.78 6.77
C SER A 172 -9.77 16.59 7.71
N PRO A 173 -8.75 15.70 7.70
CA PRO A 173 -8.73 14.47 8.49
C PRO A 173 -8.89 14.69 10.00
N HIS A 174 -8.52 15.86 10.51
CA HIS A 174 -8.55 16.20 11.93
C HIS A 174 -9.62 17.26 12.28
N GLY A 175 -10.60 17.47 11.40
CA GLY A 175 -11.70 18.44 11.61
C GLY A 175 -11.41 19.84 11.07
N SER A 176 -12.39 20.74 11.13
CA SER A 176 -12.39 22.02 10.39
C SER A 176 -11.21 22.96 10.66
N ASP A 177 -10.59 22.86 11.84
CA ASP A 177 -9.56 23.79 12.29
C ASP A 177 -8.14 23.34 11.91
N TRP A 178 -7.97 22.06 11.56
CA TRP A 178 -6.69 21.54 11.10
C TRP A 178 -6.45 21.92 9.64
N LYS A 179 -5.23 22.38 9.34
CA LYS A 179 -4.83 22.79 8.00
C LYS A 179 -3.50 22.17 7.63
N TYR A 180 -3.52 21.35 6.60
CA TYR A 180 -2.30 20.86 5.96
C TYR A 180 -1.61 22.00 5.21
N PRO A 181 -0.29 22.24 5.41
CA PRO A 181 0.44 23.19 4.59
C PRO A 181 0.51 22.69 3.14
N PRO A 182 0.08 23.47 2.14
CA PRO A 182 0.17 23.04 0.74
C PRO A 182 1.59 22.60 0.38
N ALA A 183 1.71 21.42 -0.20
CA ALA A 183 2.98 20.82 -0.60
C ALA A 183 3.04 20.67 -2.12
N THR A 184 4.23 20.66 -2.70
CA THR A 184 4.40 20.33 -4.11
C THR A 184 4.04 18.85 -4.34
N ALA A 185 3.24 18.57 -5.37
CA ALA A 185 2.74 17.23 -5.63
C ALA A 185 3.84 16.26 -6.06
N HIS A 186 4.78 16.69 -6.91
CA HIS A 186 5.82 15.81 -7.46
C HIS A 186 5.25 14.57 -8.17
N SER A 187 4.10 14.72 -8.82
CA SER A 187 3.31 13.59 -9.33
C SER A 187 4.06 12.81 -10.41
N THR A 188 4.70 13.53 -11.34
CA THR A 188 5.41 12.92 -12.48
C THR A 188 6.68 12.22 -12.03
N SER A 189 7.52 12.89 -11.25
CA SER A 189 8.78 12.34 -10.74
C SER A 189 8.54 11.14 -9.81
N CYS A 190 7.56 11.21 -8.91
CA CYS A 190 7.18 10.09 -8.05
C CYS A 190 6.62 8.91 -8.85
N PHE A 191 5.73 9.15 -9.81
CA PHE A 191 5.16 8.08 -10.64
C PHE A 191 6.27 7.35 -11.41
N MET A 192 7.17 8.08 -12.07
CA MET A 192 8.27 7.46 -12.81
C MET A 192 9.25 6.72 -11.92
N SER A 193 9.49 7.22 -10.70
CA SER A 193 10.33 6.53 -9.73
C SER A 193 9.69 5.20 -9.29
N ALA A 194 8.37 5.19 -9.05
CA ALA A 194 7.61 3.98 -8.74
C ALA A 194 7.60 2.98 -9.91
N CYS A 195 7.48 3.45 -11.16
CA CYS A 195 7.57 2.58 -12.34
C CYS A 195 8.96 1.94 -12.48
N ARG A 196 10.05 2.70 -12.26
CA ARG A 196 11.41 2.17 -12.25
C ARG A 196 11.61 1.13 -11.16
N LEU A 197 11.11 1.40 -9.96
CA LEU A 197 11.13 0.44 -8.86
C LEU A 197 10.37 -0.85 -9.22
N SER A 198 9.23 -0.75 -9.93
CA SER A 198 8.45 -1.92 -10.34
C SER A 198 9.16 -2.81 -11.36
N VAL A 199 10.11 -2.27 -12.14
CA VAL A 199 10.95 -3.09 -13.04
C VAL A 199 11.92 -3.96 -12.25
N ILE A 200 12.56 -3.40 -11.22
CA ILE A 200 13.41 -4.16 -10.29
C ILE A 200 12.56 -5.22 -9.57
N PHE A 201 11.37 -4.83 -9.12
CA PHE A 201 10.46 -5.72 -8.42
C PHE A 201 9.91 -6.85 -9.29
N ASN A 202 9.77 -6.64 -10.60
CA ASN A 202 9.38 -7.71 -11.53
C ASN A 202 10.35 -8.90 -11.44
N GLU A 203 11.65 -8.64 -11.38
CA GLU A 203 12.68 -9.68 -11.28
C GLU A 203 12.57 -10.46 -9.95
N ILE A 204 12.24 -9.77 -8.86
CA ILE A 204 11.98 -10.40 -7.55
C ILE A 204 10.75 -11.31 -7.64
N LEU A 205 9.66 -10.86 -8.27
CA LEU A 205 8.45 -11.66 -8.42
C LEU A 205 8.70 -12.95 -9.21
N ILE A 206 9.42 -12.86 -10.33
CA ILE A 206 9.64 -14.02 -11.22
C ILE A 206 10.72 -14.97 -10.70
N HIS A 207 11.77 -14.47 -10.04
CA HIS A 207 12.91 -15.30 -9.63
C HIS A 207 12.90 -15.72 -8.16
N MET A 208 11.94 -15.23 -7.36
CA MET A 208 11.80 -15.61 -5.95
C MET A 208 10.40 -16.09 -5.58
N TYR A 209 9.37 -15.67 -6.32
CA TYR A 209 7.97 -15.89 -5.95
C TYR A 209 7.09 -16.39 -7.11
N ASP A 210 7.68 -17.04 -8.13
CA ASP A 210 6.89 -17.56 -9.24
C ASP A 210 6.00 -18.72 -8.78
N PRO A 211 4.66 -18.59 -8.81
CA PRO A 211 3.75 -19.69 -8.47
C PRO A 211 3.70 -20.78 -9.54
N LEU A 212 4.25 -20.54 -10.74
CA LEU A 212 4.21 -21.50 -11.85
C LEU A 212 5.44 -22.41 -11.90
N LEU A 213 6.58 -21.91 -11.41
CA LEU A 213 7.87 -22.59 -11.46
C LEU A 213 8.56 -22.47 -10.10
N GLU A 214 9.02 -23.59 -9.55
CA GLU A 214 9.88 -23.56 -8.37
C GLU A 214 11.25 -22.99 -8.73
N ASN A 215 11.62 -21.89 -8.09
CA ASN A 215 12.93 -21.26 -8.27
C ASN A 215 14.01 -22.05 -7.53
N THR A 216 15.15 -22.26 -8.20
CA THR A 216 16.33 -22.91 -7.64
C THR A 216 17.14 -21.98 -6.74
N GLU A 217 18.10 -22.52 -5.98
CA GLU A 217 18.94 -21.70 -5.07
C GLU A 217 19.72 -20.71 -5.88
N ALA A 218 20.32 -21.20 -6.96
CA ALA A 218 21.18 -20.44 -7.83
C ALA A 218 20.41 -19.25 -8.42
N GLU A 219 19.18 -19.46 -8.90
CA GLU A 219 18.33 -18.39 -9.44
C GLU A 219 17.99 -17.35 -8.38
N MET A 220 17.62 -17.77 -7.17
CA MET A 220 17.32 -16.82 -6.10
C MET A 220 18.56 -16.05 -5.61
N GLN A 221 19.71 -16.71 -5.52
CA GLN A 221 20.98 -16.09 -5.15
C GLN A 221 21.44 -15.10 -6.25
N GLU A 222 21.30 -15.46 -7.52
CA GLU A 222 21.58 -14.56 -8.65
C GLU A 222 20.65 -13.34 -8.64
N CYS A 223 19.35 -13.57 -8.37
CA CYS A 223 18.38 -12.50 -8.19
C CYS A 223 18.78 -11.58 -7.03
N LEU A 224 19.14 -12.12 -5.86
CA LEU A 224 19.63 -11.34 -4.73
C LEU A 224 20.85 -10.49 -5.08
N GLN A 225 21.86 -11.11 -5.71
CA GLN A 225 23.12 -10.46 -6.10
C GLN A 225 22.90 -9.34 -7.12
N THR A 226 21.87 -9.44 -7.95
CA THR A 226 21.56 -8.44 -8.98
C THR A 226 20.63 -7.36 -8.47
N GLN A 227 19.58 -7.73 -7.74
CA GLN A 227 18.51 -6.81 -7.36
C GLN A 227 18.81 -6.01 -6.08
N ASP A 228 19.60 -6.52 -5.12
CA ASP A 228 20.01 -5.72 -3.94
C ASP A 228 20.78 -4.45 -4.35
N PRO A 229 21.88 -4.53 -5.14
CA PRO A 229 22.57 -3.32 -5.58
C PRO A 229 21.69 -2.43 -6.47
N ALA A 230 20.79 -3.00 -7.29
CA ALA A 230 19.85 -2.22 -8.09
C ALA A 230 18.87 -1.41 -7.21
N MET A 231 18.32 -2.03 -6.15
CA MET A 231 17.45 -1.35 -5.19
C MET A 231 18.19 -0.26 -4.40
N ARG A 232 19.44 -0.51 -4.00
CA ARG A 232 20.26 0.51 -3.32
C ARG A 232 20.56 1.69 -4.24
N LEU A 233 20.96 1.41 -5.47
CA LEU A 233 21.20 2.45 -6.48
C LEU A 233 19.94 3.27 -6.76
N TRP A 234 18.77 2.63 -6.86
CA TRP A 234 17.49 3.32 -7.01
C TRP A 234 17.23 4.27 -5.82
N TRP A 235 17.47 3.83 -4.59
CA TRP A 235 17.29 4.64 -3.38
C TRP A 235 18.27 5.81 -3.28
N GLU A 236 19.53 5.61 -3.71
CA GLU A 236 20.56 6.65 -3.77
C GLU A 236 20.26 7.72 -4.82
N GLN A 237 19.67 7.32 -5.95
CA GLN A 237 19.29 8.23 -7.03
C GLN A 237 17.94 8.93 -6.80
N LEU A 238 17.17 8.48 -5.81
CA LEU A 238 15.87 9.07 -5.50
C LEU A 238 16.05 10.52 -5.01
N PRO A 239 15.36 11.51 -5.61
CA PRO A 239 15.44 12.90 -5.16
C PRO A 239 15.08 13.05 -3.67
N PRO A 240 15.78 13.93 -2.91
CA PRO A 240 15.54 14.08 -1.48
C PRO A 240 14.08 14.40 -1.10
N HIS A 241 13.36 15.18 -1.92
CA HIS A 241 11.96 15.52 -1.68
C HIS A 241 10.97 14.35 -1.88
N LEU A 242 11.44 13.25 -2.50
CA LEU A 242 10.68 12.01 -2.66
C LEU A 242 11.07 10.93 -1.65
N LYS A 243 12.06 11.19 -0.79
CA LYS A 243 12.68 10.20 0.09
C LYS A 243 12.24 10.43 1.54
N ILE A 244 11.83 9.36 2.21
CA ILE A 244 11.48 9.39 3.64
C ILE A 244 12.51 8.53 4.39
N GLU A 245 13.35 9.18 5.19
CA GLU A 245 14.39 8.51 5.99
C GLU A 245 14.01 8.53 7.47
N LEU A 246 14.16 7.39 8.15
CA LEU A 246 13.85 7.25 9.58
C LEU A 246 14.61 8.24 10.46
N SER A 247 15.87 8.54 10.12
CA SER A 247 16.72 9.47 10.85
C SER A 247 16.30 10.94 10.69
N ALA A 248 15.48 11.25 9.70
CA ALA A 248 15.06 12.60 9.35
C ALA A 248 13.57 12.65 8.98
N MET A 249 12.74 11.98 9.78
CA MET A 249 11.29 11.94 9.55
C MET A 249 10.69 13.34 9.69
N PRO A 250 9.86 13.78 8.71
CA PRO A 250 9.17 15.06 8.82
C PRO A 250 8.07 15.01 9.88
N GLU A 251 7.66 16.18 10.36
CA GLU A 251 6.55 16.31 11.32
C GLU A 251 5.21 15.87 10.72
N LEU A 252 4.96 16.27 9.47
CA LEU A 252 3.79 15.90 8.69
C LEU A 252 4.21 15.07 7.47
N ALA A 253 3.38 14.10 7.11
CA ALA A 253 3.60 13.28 5.93
C ALA A 253 3.60 14.13 4.65
N PRO A 254 4.47 13.84 3.67
CA PRO A 254 4.34 14.39 2.31
C PRO A 254 3.08 13.84 1.61
N PRO A 255 2.75 14.31 0.39
CA PRO A 255 1.66 13.76 -0.41
C PRO A 255 1.61 12.22 -0.42
N SER A 256 0.39 11.67 -0.36
CA SER A 256 0.17 10.24 -0.06
C SER A 256 0.84 9.27 -1.04
N HIS A 257 1.01 9.65 -2.31
CA HIS A 257 1.69 8.82 -3.30
C HIS A 257 3.20 8.70 -3.03
N ILE A 258 3.84 9.73 -2.46
CA ILE A 258 5.25 9.69 -2.03
C ILE A 258 5.41 8.73 -0.85
N VAL A 259 4.53 8.83 0.14
CA VAL A 259 4.49 7.91 1.29
C VAL A 259 4.33 6.46 0.81
N THR A 260 3.39 6.24 -0.12
CA THR A 260 3.09 4.90 -0.67
C THR A 260 4.30 4.31 -1.39
N MET A 261 5.01 5.10 -2.22
CA MET A 261 6.21 4.64 -2.91
C MET A 261 7.32 4.25 -1.93
N ASN A 262 7.57 5.03 -0.88
CA ASN A 262 8.57 4.70 0.15
C ASN A 262 8.21 3.42 0.92
N ALA A 263 6.93 3.22 1.25
CA ALA A 263 6.47 1.99 1.88
C ALA A 263 6.64 0.76 0.95
N LEU A 264 6.37 0.92 -0.35
CA LEU A 264 6.57 -0.14 -1.35
C LEU A 264 8.05 -0.49 -1.53
N TYR A 265 8.96 0.50 -1.53
CA TYR A 265 10.40 0.25 -1.54
C TYR A 265 10.81 -0.71 -0.43
N HIS A 266 10.46 -0.40 0.83
CA HIS A 266 10.78 -1.27 1.96
C HIS A 266 10.05 -2.62 1.91
N THR A 267 8.84 -2.65 1.35
CA THR A 267 8.11 -3.90 1.12
C THR A 267 8.89 -4.80 0.17
N PHE A 268 9.37 -4.27 -0.96
CA PHE A 268 10.14 -5.03 -1.94
C PHE A 268 11.50 -5.47 -1.40
N ARG A 269 12.14 -4.67 -0.51
CA ARG A 269 13.34 -5.10 0.20
C ARG A 269 13.07 -6.33 1.07
N ILE A 270 11.98 -6.32 1.84
CA ILE A 270 11.60 -7.49 2.65
C ILE A 270 11.41 -8.70 1.74
N LEU A 271 10.74 -8.54 0.59
CA LEU A 271 10.52 -9.63 -0.36
C LEU A 271 11.82 -10.15 -0.99
N LEU A 272 12.81 -9.29 -1.20
CA LEU A 272 14.11 -9.72 -1.71
C LEU A 272 14.87 -10.61 -0.71
N PHE A 273 14.88 -10.24 0.56
CA PHE A 273 15.70 -10.92 1.57
C PHE A 273 14.98 -12.08 2.27
N ARG A 274 13.64 -12.07 2.34
CA ARG A 274 12.85 -13.07 3.07
C ARG A 274 13.08 -14.51 2.59
N PRO A 275 13.12 -14.83 1.29
CA PRO A 275 13.38 -16.20 0.82
C PRO A 275 14.72 -16.74 1.31
N MET A 276 15.71 -15.87 1.49
CA MET A 276 17.07 -16.24 1.93
C MET A 276 17.13 -16.64 3.40
N LEU A 277 16.14 -16.24 4.20
CA LEU A 277 15.99 -16.73 5.56
C LEU A 277 15.67 -18.23 5.58
N THR A 278 15.10 -18.75 4.48
CA THR A 278 14.49 -20.08 4.40
C THR A 278 15.38 -21.19 3.87
N TRP A 279 16.38 -20.82 3.07
CA TRP A 279 17.10 -21.80 2.26
C TRP A 279 18.48 -22.20 2.78
N GLN A 280 19.12 -21.39 3.63
CA GLN A 280 20.48 -21.70 4.09
C GLN A 280 20.48 -22.61 5.33
N VAL A 281 20.16 -23.90 5.10
CA VAL A 281 20.37 -24.99 6.07
C VAL A 281 21.56 -25.84 5.60
N TYR A 282 22.79 -25.34 5.80
CA TYR A 282 24.00 -26.17 5.79
C TYR A 282 24.72 -26.06 7.14
N PRO A 283 24.81 -27.14 7.94
CA PRO A 283 25.33 -27.09 9.32
C PRO A 283 26.85 -26.97 9.49
N GLU A 284 27.65 -26.67 8.47
CA GLU A 284 29.10 -26.97 8.52
C GLU A 284 30.08 -25.81 8.30
N ASP A 285 29.66 -24.54 8.22
CA ASP A 285 30.64 -23.43 8.06
C ASP A 285 30.67 -22.47 9.26
N GLU A 286 31.78 -22.47 10.01
CA GLU A 286 32.06 -21.63 11.20
C GLU A 286 32.34 -20.15 10.85
N GLY A 287 31.63 -19.58 9.86
CA GLY A 287 31.67 -18.16 9.50
C GLY A 287 30.51 -17.36 10.09
N PRO A 288 30.59 -16.01 10.18
CA PRO A 288 29.41 -15.20 10.45
C PRO A 288 28.33 -15.50 9.39
N HIS A 289 27.21 -16.07 9.82
CA HIS A 289 26.20 -16.61 8.92
C HIS A 289 25.56 -15.48 8.07
N PRO A 290 25.49 -15.61 6.72
CA PRO A 290 24.82 -14.64 5.84
C PRO A 290 23.36 -14.36 6.24
N MET A 291 22.72 -15.34 6.89
CA MET A 291 21.34 -15.25 7.39
C MET A 291 21.11 -14.11 8.38
N GLN A 292 22.10 -13.78 9.21
CA GLN A 292 21.99 -12.69 10.18
C GLN A 292 21.87 -11.33 9.48
N ASN A 293 22.60 -11.14 8.37
CA ASN A 293 22.52 -9.91 7.57
C ASN A 293 21.17 -9.78 6.87
N HIS A 294 20.63 -10.86 6.30
CA HIS A 294 19.32 -10.84 5.63
C HIS A 294 18.17 -10.53 6.60
N LEU A 295 18.21 -11.08 7.82
CA LEU A 295 17.18 -10.79 8.83
C LEU A 295 17.24 -9.32 9.27
N VAL A 296 18.44 -8.78 9.48
CA VAL A 296 18.65 -7.36 9.80
C VAL A 296 18.04 -6.47 8.72
N GLU A 297 18.20 -6.82 7.44
CA GLU A 297 17.63 -6.04 6.32
C GLU A 297 16.09 -6.09 6.30
N CYS A 298 15.50 -7.27 6.56
CA CYS A 298 14.06 -7.43 6.71
C CYS A 298 13.50 -6.62 7.89
N VAL A 299 14.12 -6.71 9.07
CA VAL A 299 13.67 -6.03 10.30
C VAL A 299 13.83 -4.52 10.18
N THR A 300 14.92 -4.05 9.56
CA THR A 300 15.16 -2.62 9.29
C THR A 300 14.06 -2.08 8.37
N SER A 301 13.79 -2.78 7.26
CA SER A 301 12.74 -2.39 6.31
C SER A 301 11.34 -2.46 6.93
N ALA A 302 11.05 -3.47 7.75
CA ALA A 302 9.79 -3.59 8.48
C ALA A 302 9.59 -2.45 9.49
N THR A 303 10.68 -2.03 10.16
CA THR A 303 10.67 -0.89 11.08
C THR A 303 10.43 0.42 10.33
N SER A 304 11.03 0.61 9.15
CA SER A 304 10.73 1.75 8.28
C SER A 304 9.26 1.79 7.87
N ILE A 305 8.68 0.66 7.49
CA ILE A 305 7.26 0.58 7.09
C ILE A 305 6.34 1.06 8.22
N ILE A 306 6.51 0.57 9.45
CA ILE A 306 5.62 0.96 10.55
C ILE A 306 5.77 2.44 10.91
N ALA A 307 6.97 3.02 10.78
CA ALA A 307 7.18 4.44 11.01
C ALA A 307 6.57 5.33 9.91
N ILE A 308 6.73 4.94 8.64
CA ILE A 308 6.11 5.62 7.50
C ILE A 308 4.59 5.55 7.62
N PHE A 309 4.05 4.40 8.01
CA PHE A 309 2.62 4.19 8.21
C PHE A 309 2.07 5.00 9.39
N ASP A 310 2.81 5.06 10.49
CA ASP A 310 2.45 5.90 11.65
C ASP A 310 2.44 7.39 11.29
N LEU A 311 3.47 7.87 10.56
CA LEU A 311 3.53 9.23 10.03
C LEU A 311 2.32 9.54 9.13
N PHE A 312 1.96 8.60 8.24
CA PHE A 312 0.77 8.71 7.40
C PHE A 312 -0.49 8.83 8.24
N CYS A 313 -0.71 7.94 9.20
CA CYS A 313 -1.92 7.93 10.02
C CYS A 313 -2.03 9.16 10.91
N ARG A 314 -0.92 9.68 11.45
CA ARG A 314 -0.90 10.92 12.22
C ARG A 314 -1.25 12.16 11.38
N THR A 315 -1.02 12.11 10.07
CA THR A 315 -1.24 13.25 9.16
C THR A 315 -2.57 13.18 8.43
N PHE A 316 -2.96 12.01 7.95
CA PHE A 316 -4.12 11.81 7.07
C PHE A 316 -5.18 10.87 7.65
N THR A 317 -4.94 10.29 8.82
CA THR A 317 -5.76 9.24 9.45
C THR A 317 -5.84 7.94 8.65
N ILE A 318 -6.32 6.89 9.31
CA ILE A 318 -6.50 5.58 8.67
C ILE A 318 -7.56 5.60 7.56
N SER A 319 -8.48 6.58 7.58
CA SER A 319 -9.58 6.67 6.60
C SER A 319 -9.09 6.89 5.16
N HIS A 320 -7.91 7.47 4.99
CA HIS A 320 -7.27 7.71 3.69
C HIS A 320 -6.34 6.58 3.24
N CYS A 321 -6.19 5.53 4.05
CA CYS A 321 -5.20 4.50 3.82
C CYS A 321 -5.49 3.72 2.53
N VAL A 322 -4.56 3.80 1.58
CA VAL A 322 -4.61 2.98 0.35
C VAL A 322 -4.20 1.54 0.63
N LEU A 323 -4.67 0.61 -0.19
CA LEU A 323 -4.39 -0.82 -0.05
C LEU A 323 -2.89 -1.11 0.04
N SER A 324 -2.06 -0.42 -0.75
CA SER A 324 -0.61 -0.61 -0.74
C SER A 324 0.03 -0.36 0.62
N LEU A 325 -0.40 0.67 1.35
CA LEU A 325 0.11 0.95 2.70
C LEU A 325 -0.34 -0.12 3.70
N SER A 326 -1.61 -0.53 3.62
CA SER A 326 -2.13 -1.61 4.45
C SER A 326 -1.37 -2.92 4.20
N TYR A 327 -1.06 -3.20 2.95
CA TYR A 327 -0.30 -4.37 2.54
C TYR A 327 1.16 -4.31 3.03
N SER A 328 1.82 -3.16 2.95
CA SER A 328 3.15 -2.98 3.52
C SER A 328 3.18 -3.31 5.01
N VAL A 329 2.19 -2.83 5.78
CA VAL A 329 2.07 -3.16 7.22
C VAL A 329 1.86 -4.66 7.43
N TYR A 330 1.07 -5.32 6.57
CA TYR A 330 0.92 -6.78 6.61
C TYR A 330 2.28 -7.47 6.42
N ILE A 331 3.05 -7.09 5.41
CA ILE A 331 4.39 -7.66 5.18
C ILE A 331 5.32 -7.39 6.37
N ALA A 332 5.32 -6.18 6.94
CA ALA A 332 6.10 -5.88 8.14
C ALA A 332 5.68 -6.74 9.35
N ALA A 333 4.37 -6.96 9.53
CA ALA A 333 3.84 -7.81 10.59
C ALA A 333 4.36 -9.25 10.49
N THR A 334 4.47 -9.79 9.26
CA THR A 334 5.04 -11.14 9.08
C THR A 334 6.50 -11.23 9.57
N ILE A 335 7.29 -10.16 9.39
CA ILE A 335 8.69 -10.13 9.88
C ILE A 335 8.74 -10.02 11.41
N PHE A 336 7.89 -9.20 12.02
CA PHE A 336 7.86 -9.13 13.49
C PHE A 336 7.31 -10.42 14.12
N LEU A 337 6.37 -11.09 13.46
CA LEU A 337 5.90 -12.41 13.88
C LEU A 337 7.04 -13.44 13.86
N LEU A 338 7.81 -13.50 12.77
CA LEU A 338 9.01 -14.33 12.66
C LEU A 338 9.98 -14.09 13.83
N GLN A 339 10.18 -12.82 14.15
CA GLN A 339 11.10 -12.39 15.18
C GLN A 339 10.63 -12.78 16.59
N VAL A 340 9.33 -12.65 16.87
CA VAL A 340 8.73 -13.11 18.14
C VAL A 340 8.77 -14.63 18.25
N GLN A 341 8.59 -15.37 17.14
CA GLN A 341 8.71 -16.82 17.13
C GLN A 341 10.14 -17.29 17.42
N ALA A 342 11.13 -16.61 16.84
CA ALA A 342 12.53 -16.92 17.06
C ALA A 342 13.02 -16.49 18.46
N THR A 343 12.49 -15.39 18.99
CA THR A 343 12.88 -14.87 20.31
C THR A 343 11.63 -14.36 21.05
N PRO A 344 10.88 -15.25 21.73
CA PRO A 344 9.62 -14.88 22.41
C PRO A 344 9.79 -13.85 23.53
N GLU A 345 10.99 -13.75 24.10
CA GLU A 345 11.32 -12.77 25.15
C GLU A 345 11.50 -11.34 24.61
N ASP A 346 11.57 -11.17 23.28
CA ASP A 346 11.76 -9.85 22.67
C ASP A 346 10.48 -9.00 22.74
N GLN A 347 10.40 -8.22 23.81
CA GLN A 347 9.28 -7.32 24.06
C GLN A 347 9.13 -6.25 22.98
N GLN A 348 10.21 -5.87 22.29
CA GLN A 348 10.12 -4.85 21.25
C GLN A 348 9.47 -5.41 19.98
N ALA A 349 9.83 -6.62 19.56
CA ALA A 349 9.17 -7.32 18.46
C ALA A 349 7.68 -7.57 18.76
N VAL A 350 7.34 -7.97 19.99
CA VAL A 350 5.94 -8.13 20.41
C VAL A 350 5.17 -6.81 20.29
N ARG A 351 5.75 -5.68 20.73
CA ARG A 351 5.14 -4.35 20.60
C ARG A 351 4.94 -3.93 19.15
N LYS A 352 5.95 -4.15 18.30
CA LYS A 352 5.90 -3.85 16.85
C LYS A 352 4.83 -4.69 16.14
N LEU A 353 4.76 -5.99 16.44
CA LEU A 353 3.71 -6.89 15.94
C LEU A 353 2.32 -6.42 16.38
N SER A 354 2.15 -6.08 17.66
CA SER A 354 0.90 -5.57 18.21
C SER A 354 0.46 -4.24 17.59
N PHE A 355 1.41 -3.38 17.23
CA PHE A 355 1.12 -2.18 16.44
C PHE A 355 0.56 -2.55 15.06
N CYS A 356 1.21 -3.46 14.33
CA CYS A 356 0.75 -3.88 13.01
C CYS A 356 -0.65 -4.49 13.05
N VAL A 357 -0.94 -5.38 14.01
CA VAL A 357 -2.26 -6.01 14.13
C VAL A 357 -3.36 -5.00 14.38
N ARG A 358 -3.13 -4.01 15.28
CA ARG A 358 -4.08 -2.92 15.51
C ARG A 358 -4.27 -2.05 14.26
N ALA A 359 -3.18 -1.71 13.58
CA ALA A 359 -3.22 -0.94 12.34
C ALA A 359 -4.02 -1.67 11.24
N LEU A 360 -3.77 -2.97 11.02
CA LEU A 360 -4.49 -3.80 10.06
C LEU A 360 -5.97 -3.96 10.43
N HIS A 361 -6.28 -4.09 11.72
CA HIS A 361 -7.65 -4.14 12.21
C HIS A 361 -8.42 -2.85 11.92
N GLN A 362 -7.79 -1.69 12.00
CA GLN A 362 -8.40 -0.43 11.58
C GLN A 362 -8.48 -0.34 10.05
N ALA A 363 -7.41 -0.71 9.35
CA ALA A 363 -7.31 -0.65 7.89
C ALA A 363 -8.36 -1.52 7.17
N LYS A 364 -8.79 -2.66 7.76
CA LYS A 364 -9.83 -3.51 7.14
C LYS A 364 -11.17 -2.79 6.92
N THR A 365 -11.43 -1.71 7.66
CA THR A 365 -12.65 -0.91 7.48
C THR A 365 -12.67 -0.15 6.16
N VAL A 366 -11.49 0.23 5.64
CA VAL A 366 -11.32 0.94 4.36
C VAL A 366 -10.86 0.01 3.24
N ASN A 367 -10.12 -1.05 3.56
CA ASN A 367 -9.64 -2.05 2.63
C ASN A 367 -10.06 -3.46 3.12
N PRO A 368 -11.33 -3.88 2.90
CA PRO A 368 -11.87 -5.15 3.39
C PRO A 368 -11.03 -6.39 3.08
N VAL A 369 -10.31 -6.40 1.95
CA VAL A 369 -9.41 -7.48 1.53
C VAL A 369 -8.31 -7.81 2.56
N ILE A 370 -7.96 -6.86 3.44
CA ILE A 370 -6.98 -7.05 4.51
C ILE A 370 -7.47 -8.01 5.60
N SER A 371 -8.77 -8.29 5.68
CA SER A 371 -9.33 -9.19 6.70
C SER A 371 -8.67 -10.58 6.64
N SER A 372 -8.46 -11.13 5.44
CA SER A 372 -7.79 -12.43 5.27
C SER A 372 -6.36 -12.43 5.81
N ALA A 373 -5.59 -11.37 5.53
CA ALA A 373 -4.24 -11.21 6.06
C ALA A 373 -4.21 -11.06 7.60
N LEU A 374 -5.17 -10.32 8.16
CA LEU A 374 -5.29 -10.14 9.61
C LEU A 374 -5.66 -11.45 10.32
N ASP A 375 -6.57 -12.23 9.74
CA ASP A 375 -7.00 -13.52 10.29
C ASP A 375 -5.81 -14.51 10.37
N LEU A 376 -4.95 -14.52 9.35
CA LEU A 376 -3.74 -15.33 9.33
C LEU A 376 -2.77 -14.95 10.45
N ILE A 377 -2.42 -13.67 10.58
CA ILE A 377 -1.52 -13.21 11.65
C ILE A 377 -2.11 -13.49 13.03
N THR A 378 -3.40 -13.23 13.20
CA THR A 378 -4.10 -13.44 14.48
C THR A 378 -4.11 -14.92 14.87
N ARG A 379 -4.31 -15.82 13.90
CA ARG A 379 -4.24 -17.27 14.12
C ARG A 379 -2.84 -17.68 14.58
N GLU A 380 -1.80 -17.21 13.91
CA GLU A 380 -0.42 -17.55 14.30
C GLU A 380 -0.01 -16.95 15.65
N MET A 381 -0.49 -15.74 15.98
CA MET A 381 -0.31 -15.19 17.33
C MET A 381 -0.99 -16.01 18.41
N ALA A 382 -2.21 -16.50 18.15
CA ALA A 382 -2.93 -17.36 19.07
C ALA A 382 -2.20 -18.69 19.29
N ASN A 383 -1.58 -19.26 18.25
CA ASN A 383 -0.74 -20.45 18.35
C ASN A 383 0.47 -20.24 19.27
N LEU A 384 0.97 -19.00 19.39
CA LEU A 384 2.06 -18.61 20.29
C LEU A 384 1.59 -18.22 21.70
N GLY A 385 0.27 -18.28 21.97
CA GLY A 385 -0.31 -17.85 23.24
C GLY A 385 -0.30 -16.33 23.45
N LEU A 386 -0.14 -15.54 22.38
CA LEU A 386 -0.20 -14.09 22.44
C LEU A 386 -1.65 -13.61 22.25
N ASP A 387 -2.12 -12.73 23.14
CA ASP A 387 -3.41 -12.08 22.95
C ASP A 387 -3.27 -11.05 21.80
N PRO A 388 -4.13 -11.10 20.77
CA PRO A 388 -4.10 -10.11 19.69
C PRO A 388 -4.44 -8.67 20.13
N GLY A 389 -4.76 -8.45 21.40
CA GLY A 389 -4.77 -7.11 22.01
C GLY A 389 -5.96 -6.26 21.57
N PHE A 390 -7.06 -6.89 21.16
CA PHE A 390 -8.31 -6.21 20.78
C PHE A 390 -9.17 -5.77 21.97
N SER A 391 -8.63 -5.78 23.19
CA SER A 391 -9.36 -5.41 24.40
C SER A 391 -9.73 -3.91 24.35
N THR A 392 -11.02 -3.61 24.18
CA THR A 392 -11.57 -2.26 24.43
C THR A 392 -11.23 -1.81 25.85
N PRO A 393 -10.79 -0.56 26.08
CA PRO A 393 -10.59 -0.06 27.44
C PRO A 393 -11.92 -0.14 28.22
N GLN A 394 -11.93 -0.89 29.33
CA GLN A 394 -13.05 -0.84 30.27
C GLN A 394 -13.20 0.59 30.79
N GLN A 395 -14.35 1.22 30.54
CA GLN A 395 -14.73 2.49 31.16
C GLN A 395 -14.70 2.33 32.68
N GLN A 396 -13.73 2.94 33.35
CA GLN A 396 -13.81 3.18 34.79
C GLN A 396 -14.98 4.13 35.06
N PRO A 397 -15.81 3.87 36.09
CA PRO A 397 -16.89 4.77 36.44
C PRO A 397 -16.32 6.13 36.89
N PRO A 398 -16.98 7.25 36.53
CA PRO A 398 -16.44 8.58 36.80
C PRO A 398 -16.33 8.85 38.31
N PRO A 399 -15.28 9.56 38.77
CA PRO A 399 -15.16 9.95 40.16
C PRO A 399 -16.24 10.97 40.55
N PRO A 400 -16.67 11.03 41.83
CA PRO A 400 -17.72 11.94 42.26
C PRO A 400 -17.24 13.40 42.24
N MET A 401 -18.10 14.29 41.73
CA MET A 401 -17.84 15.74 41.64
C MET A 401 -17.70 16.41 43.02
N PRO A 402 -16.78 17.37 43.21
CA PRO A 402 -16.73 18.23 44.40
C PRO A 402 -17.86 19.28 44.40
N GLN A 403 -18.42 19.56 45.58
CA GLN A 403 -19.45 20.59 45.79
C GLN A 403 -18.89 22.02 45.65
N PRO A 404 -19.70 23.00 45.20
CA PRO A 404 -19.26 24.39 45.03
C PRO A 404 -19.19 25.15 46.38
N MET A 405 -18.12 25.93 46.58
CA MET A 405 -18.02 26.96 47.63
C MET A 405 -18.56 28.31 47.15
N PRO A 406 -18.98 29.22 48.06
CA PRO A 406 -19.80 30.39 47.72
C PRO A 406 -19.01 31.63 47.29
N ASP A 407 -19.72 32.47 46.53
CA ASP A 407 -19.30 33.73 45.89
C ASP A 407 -18.50 34.70 46.77
N VAL A 408 -17.40 35.22 46.21
CA VAL A 408 -16.75 36.44 46.69
C VAL A 408 -16.81 37.51 45.59
N GLN A 409 -17.46 38.62 45.92
CA GLN A 409 -17.68 39.79 45.06
C GLN A 409 -16.36 40.52 44.74
N MET A 410 -16.18 40.88 43.47
CA MET A 410 -15.12 41.80 43.01
C MET A 410 -15.53 43.27 43.22
N PRO A 411 -14.58 44.18 43.50
CA PRO A 411 -14.73 45.59 43.19
C PRO A 411 -14.13 45.91 41.81
N THR A 412 -14.92 46.68 41.06
CA THR A 412 -14.64 47.43 39.83
C THR A 412 -13.61 48.55 40.03
N ASP A 413 -12.65 48.69 39.10
CA ASP A 413 -12.24 49.97 38.49
C ASP A 413 -11.29 49.72 37.27
N ILE A 414 -11.48 50.54 36.22
CA ILE A 414 -11.05 50.47 34.80
C ILE A 414 -9.70 51.24 34.64
N PRO A 415 -8.72 50.97 33.70
CA PRO A 415 -8.94 51.08 32.25
C PRO A 415 -8.10 50.24 31.26
N ILE A 416 -8.67 50.22 30.05
CA ILE A 416 -8.19 49.69 28.77
C ILE A 416 -6.75 50.14 28.48
N THR A 417 -5.85 49.17 28.28
CA THR A 417 -4.56 49.39 27.63
C THR A 417 -4.36 48.29 26.59
N GLU A 418 -3.93 48.68 25.39
CA GLU A 418 -3.64 47.82 24.25
C GLU A 418 -2.72 46.65 24.62
N THR A 419 -3.14 45.42 24.34
CA THR A 419 -2.26 44.24 24.41
C THR A 419 -2.10 43.63 23.03
N VAL A 420 -0.92 43.91 22.47
CA VAL A 420 -0.10 43.06 21.62
C VAL A 420 -0.42 41.57 21.82
N TYR A 421 -0.72 40.85 20.75
CA TYR A 421 -0.79 39.38 20.73
C TYR A 421 0.52 38.78 21.28
N PRO A 422 0.50 37.93 22.31
CA PRO A 422 1.55 36.97 22.52
C PRO A 422 1.22 35.66 21.78
N ALA A 423 2.32 35.08 21.30
CA ALA A 423 2.47 33.84 20.58
C ALA A 423 1.87 32.58 21.24
N SER A 424 1.76 31.55 20.39
CA SER A 424 1.86 30.12 20.73
C SER A 424 0.77 29.52 21.61
N PHE A 425 -0.26 28.95 20.98
CA PHE A 425 -1.05 27.89 21.60
C PHE A 425 -0.51 26.53 21.14
N GLU A 426 0.27 25.89 22.01
CA GLU A 426 0.47 24.44 21.99
C GLU A 426 -0.89 23.77 22.26
N ILE A 427 -1.36 22.98 21.30
CA ILE A 427 -2.55 22.13 21.48
C ILE A 427 -2.07 20.78 22.02
N PRO A 428 -2.70 20.22 23.07
CA PRO A 428 -2.31 18.93 23.62
C PRO A 428 -2.59 17.84 22.57
N ALA A 429 -1.55 17.10 22.19
CA ALA A 429 -1.70 15.89 21.41
C ALA A 429 -2.72 14.96 22.09
N GLN A 430 -3.74 14.52 21.35
CA GLN A 430 -4.49 13.32 21.75
C GLN A 430 -3.48 12.17 21.81
N GLN A 431 -3.09 11.82 23.04
CA GLN A 431 -2.14 10.76 23.32
C GLN A 431 -2.71 9.44 22.80
N SER A 432 -2.16 8.99 21.68
CA SER A 432 -2.00 7.55 21.46
C SER A 432 -1.32 6.99 22.71
N PRO A 433 -1.77 5.86 23.28
CA PRO A 433 -1.24 5.34 24.55
C PRO A 433 0.21 4.80 24.46
N TYR A 434 0.97 5.14 23.41
CA TYR A 434 2.35 4.71 23.20
C TYR A 434 3.23 5.88 22.78
N GLU A 435 4.35 6.08 23.49
CA GLU A 435 5.45 6.93 23.05
C GLU A 435 6.01 6.39 21.72
N PRO A 436 5.88 7.12 20.59
CA PRO A 436 6.29 6.64 19.27
C PRO A 436 7.80 6.37 19.19
N GLU A 437 8.61 7.10 19.96
CA GLU A 437 10.08 7.05 19.90
C GLU A 437 10.68 5.69 20.26
N GLN A 438 10.04 4.89 21.12
CA GLN A 438 10.55 3.57 21.49
C GLN A 438 10.26 2.48 20.45
N LEU A 439 9.24 2.67 19.61
CA LEU A 439 8.82 1.68 18.60
C LEU A 439 9.72 1.68 17.36
N PHE A 440 10.33 2.81 17.01
CA PHE A 440 11.06 2.97 15.75
C PHE A 440 12.58 2.83 15.88
N GLN A 441 13.08 2.58 17.09
CA GLN A 441 14.49 2.25 17.31
C GLN A 441 14.80 0.83 16.81
N THR A 442 16.05 0.63 16.36
CA THR A 442 16.65 -0.66 16.01
C THR A 442 17.76 -1.00 17.02
N PRO A 443 17.44 -1.46 18.25
CA PRO A 443 18.47 -1.79 19.27
C PRO A 443 19.17 -3.13 19.00
N TRP A 444 18.83 -3.80 17.89
CA TRP A 444 19.07 -5.24 17.69
C TRP A 444 20.53 -5.63 17.41
N ALA A 445 21.40 -4.69 17.03
CA ALA A 445 22.73 -5.03 16.55
C ALA A 445 23.67 -5.56 17.65
N ASP A 446 23.48 -5.18 18.92
CA ASP A 446 24.53 -5.33 19.94
C ASP A 446 24.37 -6.54 20.89
N ASN A 447 23.27 -7.30 20.86
CA ASN A 447 22.93 -8.26 21.94
C ASN A 447 22.71 -9.73 21.53
N MET A 448 23.14 -10.19 20.35
CA MET A 448 22.90 -11.57 19.92
C MET A 448 23.97 -12.56 20.40
N ASN A 449 23.52 -13.59 21.14
CA ASN A 449 24.27 -14.82 21.38
C ASN A 449 24.16 -15.73 20.12
N PRO A 450 25.28 -16.13 19.49
CA PRO A 450 25.30 -16.88 18.22
C PRO A 450 24.50 -18.18 18.21
N ASN A 451 24.27 -18.81 19.38
CA ASN A 451 23.63 -20.12 19.51
C ASN A 451 22.14 -20.07 19.89
N ALA A 452 21.53 -18.89 20.05
CA ALA A 452 20.13 -18.77 20.51
C ALA A 452 19.08 -18.89 19.39
N MET A 453 19.49 -18.93 18.12
CA MET A 453 18.61 -18.88 16.94
C MET A 453 18.53 -20.22 16.19
N ALA A 454 18.57 -21.34 16.90
CA ALA A 454 18.17 -22.63 16.33
C ALA A 454 16.63 -22.69 16.28
N VAL A 455 16.04 -21.94 15.34
CA VAL A 455 14.59 -21.93 15.11
C VAL A 455 14.15 -23.31 14.58
N ASP A 456 13.07 -23.85 15.13
CA ASP A 456 12.52 -25.14 14.71
C ASP A 456 12.10 -25.10 13.22
N ARG A 457 12.58 -26.08 12.46
CA ARG A 457 12.45 -26.20 11.00
C ARG A 457 10.99 -26.23 10.52
N GLY A 458 10.08 -26.80 11.31
CA GLY A 458 8.66 -26.92 10.95
C GLY A 458 7.90 -25.59 11.09
N VAL A 459 8.32 -24.75 12.04
CA VAL A 459 7.82 -23.37 12.16
C VAL A 459 8.28 -22.60 10.93
N PHE A 460 9.57 -22.70 10.60
CA PHE A 460 10.21 -21.96 9.53
C PHE A 460 9.65 -22.27 8.11
N GLU A 461 9.31 -23.53 7.80
CA GLU A 461 8.67 -23.93 6.52
C GLU A 461 7.19 -23.48 6.38
N ALA A 462 6.46 -23.31 7.48
CA ALA A 462 5.10 -22.74 7.46
C ALA A 462 5.08 -21.23 7.18
N LEU A 463 6.24 -20.57 7.27
CA LEU A 463 6.42 -19.12 7.19
C LEU A 463 7.01 -18.64 5.85
N SER A 464 7.54 -19.56 5.04
CA SER A 464 8.12 -19.27 3.72
C SER A 464 7.06 -19.10 2.64
N SER A 465 5.83 -19.60 2.88
CA SER A 465 4.71 -19.32 2.00
C SER A 465 4.30 -17.86 2.14
N PHE A 466 4.55 -17.12 1.06
CA PHE A 466 3.84 -15.89 0.82
C PHE A 466 2.36 -16.25 0.67
N GLU A 467 1.55 -16.10 1.73
CA GLU A 467 0.11 -16.28 1.56
C GLU A 467 -0.48 -15.01 0.95
N PRO A 468 -0.89 -15.05 -0.34
CA PRO A 468 -1.53 -13.91 -0.96
C PRO A 468 -2.84 -13.58 -0.24
N LEU A 469 -3.32 -12.35 -0.44
CA LEU A 469 -4.59 -11.88 0.14
C LEU A 469 -5.80 -12.72 -0.31
N SER A 470 -5.61 -13.60 -1.29
CA SER A 470 -6.60 -14.58 -1.74
C SER A 470 -5.92 -15.93 -1.96
N VAL A 471 -6.12 -16.85 -1.02
CA VAL A 471 -5.73 -18.26 -1.16
C VAL A 471 -6.69 -18.95 -2.14
N ARG A 472 -6.24 -19.19 -3.38
CA ARG A 472 -6.85 -20.16 -4.30
C ARG A 472 -5.80 -20.77 -5.24
N VAL A 473 -4.83 -21.47 -4.68
CA VAL A 473 -4.12 -22.50 -5.44
C VAL A 473 -4.76 -23.84 -5.04
N GLY A 474 -5.56 -24.43 -5.94
CA GLY A 474 -6.03 -25.82 -5.80
C GLY A 474 -7.52 -26.10 -5.60
N ALA A 475 -8.47 -25.19 -5.86
CA ALA A 475 -9.90 -25.49 -5.72
C ALA A 475 -10.71 -25.23 -7.01
N ILE A 476 -10.69 -26.20 -7.92
CA ILE A 476 -11.90 -26.55 -8.68
C ILE A 476 -12.51 -27.73 -7.95
N TYR A 477 -13.29 -27.47 -6.90
CA TYR A 477 -14.36 -28.40 -6.58
C TYR A 477 -15.50 -28.03 -7.51
N GLU A 478 -15.65 -28.79 -8.59
CA GLU A 478 -16.89 -28.83 -9.34
C GLU A 478 -18.02 -29.04 -8.32
N SER A 479 -18.92 -28.07 -8.23
CA SER A 479 -20.16 -28.21 -7.49
C SER A 479 -20.86 -29.47 -7.99
N GLY A 480 -20.97 -30.46 -7.11
CA GLY A 480 -21.53 -31.78 -7.41
C GLY A 480 -22.87 -31.67 -8.11
N ASN A 481 -22.88 -32.00 -9.40
CA ASN A 481 -24.08 -32.25 -10.14
C ASN A 481 -24.55 -33.64 -9.73
N ASN A 482 -25.50 -33.70 -8.81
CA ASN A 482 -26.13 -34.93 -8.34
C ASN A 482 -27.33 -35.21 -9.27
N PRO A 483 -27.30 -36.19 -10.19
CA PRO A 483 -28.50 -36.55 -10.93
C PRO A 483 -29.34 -37.47 -10.03
N GLN A 484 -30.24 -36.89 -9.23
CA GLN A 484 -31.32 -37.65 -8.61
C GLN A 484 -32.65 -37.28 -9.24
N ASN A 485 -33.10 -38.21 -10.10
CA ASN A 485 -34.47 -38.72 -10.21
C ASN A 485 -35.61 -37.81 -9.74
N PHE A 486 -36.34 -37.28 -10.71
CA PHE A 486 -37.80 -37.35 -10.76
C PHE A 486 -38.11 -38.01 -12.12
N GLY A 487 -38.80 -39.15 -12.20
CA GLY A 487 -40.08 -39.43 -11.56
C GLY A 487 -41.16 -39.12 -12.58
#